data_AF-A0A7I7TFT5-F1
#
_entry.id   AF-A0A7I7TFT5-F1
#
_cell.length_a   1.000
_cell.length_b   1.000
_cell.length_c   1.000
_cell.angle_alpha   90.00
_cell.angle_beta   90.00
_cell.angle_gamma   90.00
#
_symmetry.space_group_name_H-M   'P 1'
#
loop_
_entity.id
_entity.type
_entity.pdbx_description
1 polymer ?
#
loop_
_entity_poly.entity_id
_entity_poly.type
_entity_poly.pdbx_seq_one_letter_code
_entity_poly.pdbx_strand_id
1 'polypeptide(L)'
;MLHMLSTNTHAMTVTRTAETLGIPLPTGYVEQIAEVDAFTAAVAQIAVTTDQLHEAVLDAIADGRDYHADETVQRLALDRSLTAQNISAHRAQTRADQMRRAALADWADEILEDWADALGPHSAALVDAAADANLSDLTDTAAAVAKGGDTMDKLHHAQVAVKAWTAAVNGFFSLASISSVGYNGDASVAIYTPARHSDLAPAFALADKSRTDVDAWTLARCGIPLDLATLGDFMSRAATFNADRETEARAEKEQLKQRVANSW
;
A
#
# COMPACT_ATOMS: atom_id res chain seq x y z
N MET A 1 -11.02 -9.70 -12.83
CA MET A 1 -9.64 -9.74 -13.36
C MET A 1 -8.93 -8.53 -12.75
N LEU A 2 -8.28 -8.70 -11.59
CA LEU A 2 -7.50 -7.63 -10.97
C LEU A 2 -6.34 -7.29 -11.92
N HIS A 3 -6.23 -6.04 -12.34
CA HIS A 3 -4.98 -5.57 -12.94
C HIS A 3 -3.89 -5.78 -11.87
N MET A 4 -3.04 -6.81 -12.06
CA MET A 4 -1.85 -6.97 -11.23
C MET A 4 -0.98 -5.74 -11.47
N LEU A 5 -0.91 -4.86 -10.47
CA LEU A 5 0.03 -3.75 -10.47
C LEU A 5 1.46 -4.32 -10.42
N SER A 6 2.40 -3.61 -11.03
CA SER A 6 3.81 -4.02 -10.98
C SER A 6 4.38 -3.84 -9.56
N THR A 7 5.40 -4.62 -9.20
CA THR A 7 6.12 -4.45 -7.92
C THR A 7 6.68 -3.03 -7.76
N ASN A 8 7.11 -2.41 -8.87
CA ASN A 8 7.53 -1.02 -8.87
C ASN A 8 6.39 -0.07 -8.49
N THR A 9 5.17 -0.29 -9.01
CA THR A 9 4.00 0.52 -8.66
C THR A 9 3.68 0.42 -7.17
N HIS A 10 3.81 -0.75 -6.56
CA HIS A 10 3.63 -0.91 -5.11
C HIS A 10 4.69 -0.13 -4.31
N ALA A 11 5.97 -0.20 -4.69
CA ALA A 11 7.04 0.57 -4.05
C ALA A 11 6.82 2.09 -4.17
N MET A 12 6.35 2.57 -5.34
CA MET A 12 6.00 3.98 -5.52
C MET A 12 4.83 4.41 -4.63
N THR A 13 3.83 3.55 -4.45
CA THR A 13 2.71 3.83 -3.53
C THR A 13 3.23 3.96 -2.09
N VAL A 14 4.05 3.02 -1.63
CA VAL A 14 4.67 3.05 -0.28
C VAL A 14 5.46 4.34 -0.07
N THR A 15 6.28 4.73 -1.05
CA THR A 15 7.06 5.98 -0.99
C THR A 15 6.15 7.21 -0.90
N ARG A 16 5.14 7.30 -1.76
CA ARG A 16 4.19 8.43 -1.76
C ARG A 16 3.36 8.49 -0.47
N THR A 17 3.03 7.35 0.11
CA THR A 17 2.32 7.29 1.39
C THR A 17 3.19 7.89 2.50
N ALA A 18 4.46 7.48 2.61
CA ALA A 18 5.39 8.07 3.57
C ALA A 18 5.57 9.58 3.37
N GLU A 19 5.70 10.05 2.13
CA GLU A 19 5.74 11.48 1.78
C GLU A 19 4.45 12.22 2.22
N THR A 20 3.28 11.59 2.04
CA THR A 20 1.99 12.18 2.42
C THR A 20 1.85 12.28 3.94
N LEU A 21 2.38 11.30 4.68
CA LEU A 21 2.41 11.29 6.14
C LEU A 21 3.55 12.16 6.70
N GLY A 22 4.47 12.63 5.86
CA GLY A 22 5.58 13.49 6.28
C GLY A 22 6.65 12.77 7.09
N ILE A 23 6.80 11.45 6.91
CA ILE A 23 7.75 10.62 7.65
C ILE A 23 8.75 9.92 6.70
N PRO A 24 9.98 9.67 7.15
CA PRO A 24 10.93 8.86 6.39
C PRO A 24 10.50 7.40 6.38
N LEU A 25 10.91 6.66 5.35
CA LEU A 25 10.83 5.20 5.35
C LEU A 25 11.99 4.60 6.18
N PRO A 26 11.86 3.36 6.68
CA PRO A 26 12.93 2.68 7.39
C PRO A 26 14.23 2.65 6.59
N THR A 27 15.35 2.92 7.27
CA THR A 27 16.67 3.07 6.60
C THR A 27 17.05 1.78 5.86
N GLY A 28 16.84 0.62 6.48
CA GLY A 28 17.17 -0.66 5.85
C GLY A 28 16.28 -1.00 4.64
N TYR A 29 15.02 -0.55 4.62
CA TYR A 29 14.19 -0.63 3.42
C TYR A 29 14.78 0.22 2.29
N VAL A 30 15.15 1.47 2.58
CA VAL A 30 15.73 2.40 1.60
C VAL A 30 17.04 1.85 1.03
N GLU A 31 17.90 1.29 1.86
CA GLU A 31 19.14 0.63 1.44
C GLU A 31 18.87 -0.54 0.48
N GLN A 32 17.92 -1.43 0.80
CA GLN A 32 17.58 -2.54 -0.09
C GLN A 32 16.99 -2.09 -1.42
N ILE A 33 16.19 -1.02 -1.45
CA ILE A 33 15.71 -0.44 -2.71
C ILE A 33 16.87 0.16 -3.51
N ALA A 34 17.82 0.83 -2.86
CA ALA A 34 19.02 1.34 -3.53
C ALA A 34 19.88 0.19 -4.12
N GLU A 35 19.95 -0.97 -3.46
CA GLU A 35 20.60 -2.17 -4.02
C GLU A 35 19.89 -2.67 -5.29
N VAL A 36 18.56 -2.64 -5.35
CA VAL A 36 17.79 -2.99 -6.56
C VAL A 36 18.11 -2.04 -7.72
N ASP A 37 18.21 -0.75 -7.43
CA ASP A 37 18.53 0.26 -8.44
C ASP A 37 19.97 0.12 -8.93
N ALA A 38 20.93 -0.12 -8.02
CA ALA A 38 22.32 -0.41 -8.36
C ALA A 38 22.46 -1.69 -9.20
N PHE A 39 21.73 -2.76 -8.86
CA PHE A 39 21.67 -3.99 -9.64
C PHE A 39 21.14 -3.71 -11.06
N THR A 40 20.06 -2.96 -11.18
CA THR A 40 19.44 -2.63 -12.48
C THR A 40 20.37 -1.78 -13.33
N ALA A 41 21.05 -0.80 -12.73
CA ALA A 41 22.05 0.05 -13.40
C ALA A 41 23.26 -0.76 -13.89
N ALA A 42 23.74 -1.73 -13.10
CA ALA A 42 24.83 -2.61 -13.48
C ALA A 42 24.45 -3.51 -14.67
N VAL A 43 23.23 -4.08 -14.64
CA VAL A 43 22.72 -4.91 -15.75
C VAL A 43 22.54 -4.10 -17.04
N ALA A 44 22.11 -2.84 -16.95
CA ALA A 44 21.94 -2.00 -18.13
C ALA A 44 23.23 -1.84 -18.95
N GLN A 45 24.41 -1.98 -18.32
CA GLN A 45 25.71 -1.94 -18.99
C GLN A 45 25.97 -3.16 -19.90
N ILE A 46 25.24 -4.26 -19.71
CA ILE A 46 25.38 -5.49 -20.53
C ILE A 46 24.74 -5.29 -21.92
N ALA A 47 23.83 -4.34 -22.08
CA ALA A 47 23.10 -4.14 -23.33
C ALA A 47 24.02 -3.62 -24.44
N VAL A 48 24.41 -4.53 -25.33
CA VAL A 48 25.30 -4.24 -26.47
C VAL A 48 24.61 -4.62 -27.78
N THR A 49 24.65 -3.69 -28.73
CA THR A 49 24.15 -3.90 -30.10
C THR A 49 25.13 -4.72 -30.92
N THR A 50 24.62 -5.39 -31.96
CA THR A 50 25.49 -6.11 -32.91
C THR A 50 26.47 -5.16 -33.59
N ASP A 51 26.05 -3.93 -33.92
CA ASP A 51 26.88 -2.95 -34.61
C ASP A 51 28.05 -2.48 -33.75
N GLN A 52 27.85 -2.26 -32.45
CA GLN A 52 28.95 -1.94 -31.52
C GLN A 52 30.03 -3.01 -31.49
N LEU A 53 29.66 -4.29 -31.53
CA LEU A 53 30.62 -5.39 -31.61
C LEU A 53 31.32 -5.41 -32.98
N HIS A 54 30.59 -5.22 -34.07
CA HIS A 54 31.15 -5.20 -35.42
C HIS A 54 32.18 -4.08 -35.59
N GLU A 55 31.85 -2.86 -35.19
CA GLU A 55 32.77 -1.71 -35.25
C GLU A 55 34.05 -1.98 -34.44
N ALA A 56 33.93 -2.51 -33.21
CA ALA A 56 35.09 -2.83 -32.39
C ALA A 56 36.03 -3.88 -33.03
N VAL A 57 35.46 -4.86 -33.73
CA VAL A 57 36.26 -5.86 -34.48
C VAL A 57 36.97 -5.21 -35.67
N LEU A 58 36.26 -4.38 -36.43
CA LEU A 58 36.82 -3.68 -37.59
C LEU A 58 37.92 -2.69 -37.17
N ASP A 59 37.72 -1.95 -36.08
CA ASP A 59 38.73 -1.04 -35.50
C ASP A 59 39.97 -1.81 -35.05
N ALA A 60 39.82 -2.95 -34.37
CA ALA A 60 40.95 -3.78 -33.98
C ALA A 60 41.78 -4.24 -35.19
N ILE A 61 41.09 -4.68 -36.27
CA ILE A 61 41.75 -5.09 -37.52
C ILE A 61 42.44 -3.91 -38.20
N ALA A 62 41.78 -2.75 -38.27
CA ALA A 62 42.32 -1.54 -38.90
C ALA A 62 43.59 -1.04 -38.19
N ASP A 63 43.63 -1.16 -36.87
CA ASP A 63 44.79 -0.80 -36.03
C ASP A 63 45.89 -1.87 -36.03
N GLY A 64 45.70 -3.01 -36.70
CA GLY A 64 46.64 -4.13 -36.71
C GLY A 64 46.71 -4.90 -35.39
N ARG A 65 45.71 -4.76 -34.52
CA ARG A 65 45.57 -5.54 -33.28
C ARG A 65 44.94 -6.91 -33.58
N ASP A 66 45.33 -7.92 -32.81
CA ASP A 66 44.65 -9.23 -32.85
C ASP A 66 43.29 -9.13 -32.15
N TYR A 67 42.21 -9.10 -32.94
CA TYR A 67 40.85 -9.01 -32.42
C TYR A 67 40.45 -10.19 -31.53
N HIS A 68 41.12 -11.35 -31.64
CA HIS A 68 40.85 -12.49 -30.75
C HIS A 68 41.37 -12.27 -29.33
N ALA A 69 42.45 -11.50 -29.18
CA ALA A 69 43.06 -11.17 -27.90
C ALA A 69 42.65 -9.79 -27.38
N ASP A 70 41.89 -9.02 -28.16
CA ASP A 70 41.46 -7.67 -27.78
C ASP A 70 40.40 -7.69 -26.66
N GLU A 71 40.74 -7.10 -25.52
CA GLU A 71 39.86 -7.09 -24.34
C GLU A 71 38.51 -6.39 -24.59
N THR A 72 38.49 -5.36 -25.45
CA THR A 72 37.25 -4.65 -25.78
C THR A 72 36.36 -5.52 -26.64
N VAL A 73 36.92 -6.20 -27.65
CA VAL A 73 36.19 -7.16 -28.48
C VAL A 73 35.68 -8.33 -27.64
N GLN A 74 36.50 -8.89 -26.75
CA GLN A 74 36.10 -10.00 -25.88
C GLN A 74 34.95 -9.60 -24.93
N ARG A 75 35.03 -8.42 -24.32
CA ARG A 75 33.96 -7.88 -23.47
C ARG A 75 32.67 -7.69 -24.27
N LEU A 76 32.73 -7.02 -25.41
CA LEU A 76 31.55 -6.78 -26.25
C LEU A 76 30.95 -8.08 -26.80
N ALA A 77 31.77 -9.10 -27.09
CA ALA A 77 31.30 -10.42 -27.52
C ALA A 77 30.53 -11.13 -26.39
N LEU A 78 31.02 -11.07 -25.15
CA LEU A 78 30.32 -11.59 -23.97
C LEU A 78 29.00 -10.83 -23.75
N ASP A 79 29.04 -9.51 -23.69
CA ASP A 79 27.87 -8.65 -23.47
C ASP A 79 26.80 -8.86 -24.56
N ARG A 80 27.24 -9.02 -25.82
CA ARG A 80 26.35 -9.34 -26.94
C ARG A 80 25.71 -10.72 -26.80
N SER A 81 26.46 -11.72 -26.32
CA SER A 81 25.94 -13.06 -26.03
C SER A 81 24.91 -13.04 -24.90
N LEU A 82 25.20 -12.31 -23.82
CA LEU A 82 24.27 -12.13 -22.69
C LEU A 82 23.00 -11.36 -23.12
N THR A 83 23.15 -10.34 -23.96
CA THR A 83 22.04 -9.60 -24.57
C THR A 83 21.19 -10.51 -25.47
N ALA A 84 21.83 -11.35 -26.32
CA ALA A 84 21.12 -12.31 -27.17
C ALA A 84 20.26 -13.31 -26.37
N GLN A 85 20.72 -13.65 -25.17
CA GLN A 85 20.05 -14.56 -24.25
C GLN A 85 18.98 -13.88 -23.37
N ASN A 86 18.66 -12.60 -23.63
CA ASN A 86 17.69 -11.80 -22.87
C ASN A 86 18.01 -11.71 -21.36
N ILE A 87 19.28 -11.82 -20.99
CA ILE A 87 19.72 -11.69 -19.59
C ILE A 87 19.43 -10.27 -19.10
N SER A 88 19.85 -9.26 -19.87
CA SER A 88 19.73 -7.85 -19.50
C SER A 88 18.29 -7.32 -19.51
N ALA A 89 17.46 -7.78 -20.44
CA ALA A 89 16.10 -7.27 -20.58
C ALA A 89 15.09 -7.97 -19.64
N HIS A 90 15.06 -9.31 -19.62
CA HIS A 90 13.96 -10.03 -18.97
C HIS A 90 14.37 -10.68 -17.64
N ARG A 91 15.51 -11.37 -17.61
CA ARG A 91 15.96 -12.10 -16.41
C ARG A 91 16.34 -11.14 -15.29
N ALA A 92 17.04 -10.08 -15.62
CA ALA A 92 17.38 -9.04 -14.66
C ALA A 92 16.15 -8.30 -14.14
N GLN A 93 15.20 -7.92 -14.99
CA GLN A 93 13.95 -7.31 -14.53
C GLN A 93 13.20 -8.24 -13.55
N THR A 94 13.10 -9.53 -13.88
CA THR A 94 12.51 -10.53 -12.98
C THR A 94 13.23 -10.59 -11.63
N ARG A 95 14.56 -10.56 -11.63
CA ARG A 95 15.36 -10.57 -10.39
C ARG A 95 15.19 -9.26 -9.59
N ALA A 96 15.18 -8.12 -10.26
CA ALA A 96 14.95 -6.81 -9.63
C ALA A 96 13.56 -6.76 -8.98
N ASP A 97 12.53 -7.27 -9.66
CA ASP A 97 11.18 -7.38 -9.11
C ASP A 97 11.12 -8.32 -7.91
N GLN A 98 11.86 -9.44 -7.91
CA GLN A 98 11.98 -10.34 -6.76
C GLN A 98 12.65 -9.68 -5.56
N MET A 99 13.76 -8.97 -5.79
CA MET A 99 14.47 -8.24 -4.73
C MET A 99 13.59 -7.14 -4.12
N ARG A 100 12.91 -6.36 -4.96
CA ARG A 100 11.97 -5.32 -4.53
C ARG A 100 10.78 -5.89 -3.76
N ARG A 101 10.25 -7.02 -4.22
CA ARG A 101 9.15 -7.72 -3.53
C ARG A 101 9.59 -8.21 -2.15
N ALA A 102 10.79 -8.78 -2.05
CA ALA A 102 11.35 -9.21 -0.77
C ALA A 102 11.52 -8.02 0.19
N ALA A 103 12.13 -6.93 -0.26
CA ALA A 103 12.30 -5.72 0.55
C ALA A 103 10.95 -5.17 1.06
N LEU A 104 9.94 -5.08 0.20
CA LEU A 104 8.61 -4.64 0.61
C LEU A 104 7.94 -5.58 1.62
N ALA A 105 8.14 -6.89 1.50
CA ALA A 105 7.56 -7.87 2.41
C ALA A 105 8.27 -7.90 3.76
N ASP A 106 9.61 -7.87 3.76
CA ASP A 106 10.44 -7.95 4.97
C ASP A 106 10.25 -6.74 5.88
N TRP A 107 9.98 -5.56 5.30
CA TRP A 107 9.79 -4.31 6.02
C TRP A 107 8.32 -3.88 6.15
N ALA A 108 7.36 -4.70 5.71
CA ALA A 108 5.96 -4.31 5.66
C ALA A 108 5.40 -3.89 7.02
N ASP A 109 5.63 -4.69 8.06
CA ASP A 109 5.08 -4.42 9.39
C ASP A 109 5.75 -3.20 10.04
N GLU A 110 7.07 -3.05 9.93
CA GLU A 110 7.78 -1.86 10.45
C GLU A 110 7.32 -0.57 9.75
N ILE A 111 7.13 -0.60 8.43
CA ILE A 111 6.56 0.54 7.68
C ILE A 111 5.15 0.87 8.18
N LEU A 112 4.31 -0.13 8.44
CA LEU A 112 2.94 0.07 8.91
C LEU A 112 2.91 0.57 10.36
N GLU A 113 3.83 0.14 11.22
CA GLU A 113 4.00 0.65 12.59
C GLU A 113 4.37 2.14 12.57
N ASP A 114 5.37 2.53 11.77
CA ASP A 114 5.75 3.95 11.61
C ASP A 114 4.58 4.80 11.09
N TRP A 115 3.79 4.25 10.16
CA TRP A 115 2.60 4.93 9.63
C TRP A 115 1.49 5.06 10.68
N ALA A 116 1.28 4.03 11.50
CA ALA A 116 0.31 4.06 12.59
C ALA A 116 0.65 5.17 13.60
N ASP A 117 1.92 5.28 13.98
CA ASP A 117 2.42 6.34 14.87
C ASP A 117 2.20 7.73 14.27
N ALA A 118 2.52 7.91 12.99
CA ALA A 118 2.32 9.17 12.27
C ALA A 118 0.83 9.55 12.13
N LEU A 119 -0.07 8.56 12.09
CA LEU A 119 -1.51 8.79 12.04
C LEU A 119 -2.12 9.20 13.38
N GLY A 120 -1.44 9.03 14.51
CA GLY A 120 -1.95 9.38 15.85
C GLY A 120 -2.56 10.78 15.93
N PRO A 121 -1.81 11.85 15.56
CA PRO A 121 -2.34 13.22 15.52
C PRO A 121 -3.50 13.40 14.53
N HIS A 122 -3.48 12.68 13.40
CA HIS A 122 -4.56 12.73 12.40
C HIS A 122 -5.84 12.09 12.91
N SER A 123 -5.76 10.95 13.60
CA SER A 123 -6.88 10.31 14.27
C SER A 123 -7.48 11.22 15.34
N ALA A 124 -6.64 11.87 16.14
CA ALA A 124 -7.11 12.83 17.15
C ALA A 124 -7.86 14.02 16.51
N ALA A 125 -7.37 14.54 15.38
CA ALA A 125 -8.05 15.60 14.64
C ALA A 125 -9.42 15.17 14.10
N LEU A 126 -9.56 13.92 13.62
CA LEU A 126 -10.85 13.37 13.20
C LEU A 126 -11.82 13.26 14.37
N VAL A 127 -11.35 12.81 15.54
CA VAL A 127 -12.19 12.72 16.74
C VAL A 127 -12.64 14.10 17.22
N ASP A 128 -11.74 15.10 17.24
CA ASP A 128 -12.12 16.47 17.63
C ASP A 128 -13.12 17.11 16.66
N ALA A 129 -12.94 16.90 15.35
CA ALA A 129 -13.91 17.37 14.35
C ALA A 129 -15.25 16.62 14.44
N ALA A 130 -15.24 15.32 14.70
CA ALA A 130 -16.44 14.51 14.87
C ALA A 130 -17.26 14.92 16.11
N ALA A 131 -16.61 15.45 17.14
CA ALA A 131 -17.27 15.98 18.34
C ALA A 131 -17.95 17.35 18.08
N ASP A 132 -17.59 18.06 17.02
CA ASP A 132 -18.24 19.32 16.65
C ASP A 132 -19.54 19.03 15.87
N ALA A 133 -20.68 19.29 16.51
CA ALA A 133 -22.00 19.13 15.90
C ALA A 133 -22.22 20.00 14.65
N ASN A 134 -21.36 21.01 14.41
CA ASN A 134 -21.40 21.84 13.20
C ASN A 134 -20.63 21.24 12.01
N LEU A 135 -19.88 20.14 12.20
CA LEU A 135 -19.08 19.49 11.17
C LEU A 135 -19.62 18.09 10.86
N SER A 136 -20.74 18.05 10.13
CA SER A 136 -21.32 16.79 9.65
C SER A 136 -20.80 16.35 8.29
N ASP A 137 -20.31 17.28 7.47
CA ASP A 137 -19.80 17.07 6.11
C ASP A 137 -18.48 17.82 5.93
N LEU A 138 -17.40 17.07 5.67
CA LEU A 138 -16.06 17.64 5.49
C LEU A 138 -15.88 18.32 4.13
N THR A 139 -16.87 18.28 3.25
CA THR A 139 -16.84 18.96 1.95
C THR A 139 -17.53 20.32 1.98
N ASP A 140 -18.37 20.59 2.98
CA ASP A 140 -19.13 21.84 3.12
C ASP A 140 -18.31 22.97 3.77
N THR A 141 -17.31 23.43 3.01
CA THR A 141 -16.47 24.57 3.42
C THR A 141 -17.26 25.85 3.64
N ALA A 142 -18.36 26.07 2.91
CA ALA A 142 -19.17 27.28 3.03
C ALA A 142 -19.92 27.33 4.37
N ALA A 143 -20.49 26.21 4.82
CA ALA A 143 -21.12 26.12 6.14
C ALA A 143 -20.10 26.32 7.27
N ALA A 144 -18.89 25.77 7.14
CA ALA A 144 -17.84 25.97 8.13
C ALA A 144 -17.38 27.44 8.22
N VAL A 145 -17.22 28.13 7.08
CA VAL A 145 -16.90 29.58 7.06
C VAL A 145 -17.95 30.39 7.80
N ALA A 146 -19.23 30.07 7.63
CA ALA A 146 -20.32 30.78 8.31
C ALA A 146 -20.31 30.59 9.84
N LYS A 147 -19.65 29.54 10.34
CA LYS A 147 -19.56 29.19 11.78
C LYS A 147 -18.35 29.80 12.48
N GLY A 148 -17.32 30.20 11.72
CA GLY A 148 -16.17 30.95 12.22
C GLY A 148 -14.84 30.20 12.10
N GLY A 149 -13.76 30.85 12.59
CA GLY A 149 -12.38 30.37 12.46
C GLY A 149 -12.15 29.00 13.08
N ASP A 150 -12.61 28.77 14.32
CA ASP A 150 -12.38 27.50 15.02
C ASP A 150 -12.97 26.30 14.27
N THR A 151 -14.19 26.43 13.72
CA THR A 151 -14.82 25.37 12.90
C THR A 151 -14.07 25.16 11.59
N MET A 152 -13.52 26.22 10.99
CA MET A 152 -12.68 26.13 9.79
C MET A 152 -11.35 25.41 10.06
N ASP A 153 -10.72 25.68 11.20
CA ASP A 153 -9.46 25.04 11.58
C ASP A 153 -9.68 23.53 11.82
N LYS A 154 -10.75 23.16 12.54
CA LYS A 154 -11.14 21.75 12.73
C LYS A 154 -11.44 21.06 11.40
N LEU A 155 -12.19 21.71 10.52
CA LEU A 155 -12.48 21.20 9.19
C LEU A 155 -11.20 20.94 8.39
N HIS A 156 -10.27 21.90 8.39
CA HIS A 156 -9.01 21.78 7.67
C HIS A 156 -8.19 20.59 8.19
N HIS A 157 -8.02 20.48 9.50
CA HIS A 157 -7.28 19.37 10.10
C HIS A 157 -7.94 18.01 9.83
N ALA A 158 -9.27 17.93 9.86
CA ALA A 158 -10.00 16.73 9.50
C ALA A 158 -9.81 16.33 8.03
N GLN A 159 -9.86 17.29 7.09
CA GLN A 159 -9.60 17.03 5.67
C GLN A 159 -8.18 16.51 5.43
N VAL A 160 -7.18 17.11 6.09
CA VAL A 160 -5.79 16.63 6.04
C VAL A 160 -5.70 15.22 6.62
N ALA A 161 -6.37 14.95 7.74
CA ALA A 161 -6.38 13.64 8.36
C ALA A 161 -7.05 12.55 7.49
N VAL A 162 -8.18 12.85 6.83
CA VAL A 162 -8.82 11.92 5.88
C VAL A 162 -7.86 11.59 4.73
N LYS A 163 -7.15 12.60 4.20
CA LYS A 163 -6.16 12.38 3.13
C LYS A 163 -5.00 11.48 3.61
N ALA A 164 -4.49 11.71 4.82
CA ALA A 164 -3.44 10.90 5.43
C ALA A 164 -3.89 9.44 5.61
N TRP A 165 -5.06 9.22 6.20
CA TRP A 165 -5.66 7.88 6.37
C TRP A 165 -5.90 7.17 5.03
N THR A 166 -6.43 7.89 4.03
CA THR A 166 -6.63 7.32 2.69
C THR A 166 -5.31 6.89 2.06
N ALA A 167 -4.25 7.69 2.21
CA ALA A 167 -2.92 7.34 1.70
C ALA A 167 -2.34 6.12 2.43
N ALA A 168 -2.49 6.05 3.75
CA ALA A 168 -2.04 4.91 4.55
C ALA A 168 -2.74 3.60 4.15
N VAL A 169 -4.07 3.63 3.97
CA VAL A 169 -4.85 2.45 3.55
C VAL A 169 -4.49 2.00 2.14
N ASN A 170 -4.26 2.93 1.21
CA ASN A 170 -3.78 2.59 -0.13
C ASN A 170 -2.37 1.97 -0.11
N GLY A 171 -1.51 2.46 0.79
CA GLY A 171 -0.21 1.87 1.06
C GLY A 171 -0.33 0.46 1.66
N PHE A 172 -1.23 0.27 2.62
CA PHE A 172 -1.55 -1.02 3.21
C PHE A 172 -1.97 -2.03 2.14
N PHE A 173 -2.89 -1.67 1.23
CA PHE A 173 -3.28 -2.57 0.13
C PHE A 173 -2.11 -2.97 -0.77
N SER A 174 -1.14 -2.08 -0.96
CA SER A 174 0.08 -2.39 -1.72
C SER A 174 0.96 -3.40 -1.00
N LEU A 175 1.18 -3.22 0.30
CA LEU A 175 1.94 -4.15 1.13
C LEU A 175 1.23 -5.50 1.26
N ALA A 176 -0.08 -5.50 1.51
CA ALA A 176 -0.89 -6.72 1.59
C ALA A 176 -0.85 -7.52 0.28
N SER A 177 -0.96 -6.84 -0.88
CA SER A 177 -0.86 -7.49 -2.19
C SER A 177 0.51 -8.15 -2.43
N ILE A 178 1.59 -7.50 -1.99
CA ILE A 178 2.95 -8.02 -2.09
C ILE A 178 3.15 -9.23 -1.16
N SER A 179 2.59 -9.17 0.05
CA SER A 179 2.68 -10.25 1.04
C SER A 179 1.61 -11.33 0.86
N SER A 180 0.79 -11.26 -0.20
CA SER A 180 -0.32 -12.19 -0.48
C SER A 180 -1.36 -12.27 0.65
N VAL A 181 -1.56 -11.19 1.38
CA VAL A 181 -2.59 -11.06 2.43
C VAL A 181 -3.90 -10.62 1.77
N GLY A 182 -4.96 -11.41 1.95
CA GLY A 182 -6.29 -11.12 1.40
C GLY A 182 -7.07 -10.13 2.27
N TYR A 183 -7.64 -9.09 1.66
CA TYR A 183 -8.32 -7.99 2.37
C TYR A 183 -9.75 -7.71 1.87
N ASN A 184 -10.44 -8.71 1.33
CA ASN A 184 -11.71 -8.52 0.63
C ASN A 184 -12.92 -8.37 1.57
N GLY A 185 -13.92 -7.60 1.12
CA GLY A 185 -15.23 -7.45 1.76
C GLY A 185 -15.21 -6.62 3.03
N ASP A 186 -16.23 -6.78 3.87
CA ASP A 186 -16.43 -5.98 5.09
C ASP A 186 -15.28 -6.11 6.10
N ALA A 187 -14.51 -7.20 6.04
CA ALA A 187 -13.33 -7.40 6.87
C ALA A 187 -12.21 -6.37 6.58
N SER A 188 -12.27 -5.63 5.47
CA SER A 188 -11.35 -4.51 5.19
C SER A 188 -11.44 -3.39 6.24
N VAL A 189 -12.56 -3.26 6.96
CA VAL A 189 -12.69 -2.31 8.08
C VAL A 189 -11.66 -2.57 9.19
N ALA A 190 -11.18 -3.81 9.32
CA ALA A 190 -10.17 -4.21 10.29
C ALA A 190 -8.79 -3.55 10.05
N ILE A 191 -8.57 -2.96 8.88
CA ILE A 191 -7.38 -2.13 8.61
C ILE A 191 -7.38 -0.88 9.49
N TYR A 192 -8.56 -0.31 9.74
CA TYR A 192 -8.73 0.98 10.43
C TYR A 192 -8.85 0.84 11.93
N THR A 193 -9.32 -0.30 12.44
CA THR A 193 -9.71 -0.43 13.84
C THR A 193 -9.68 -1.88 14.34
N PRO A 194 -9.34 -2.11 15.61
CA PRO A 194 -9.45 -3.42 16.26
C PRO A 194 -10.87 -3.71 16.79
N ALA A 195 -11.85 -2.83 16.57
CA ALA A 195 -13.21 -2.98 17.09
C ALA A 195 -13.87 -4.30 16.64
N ARG A 196 -14.73 -4.86 17.53
CA ARG A 196 -15.48 -6.08 17.23
C ARG A 196 -16.60 -5.80 16.25
N HIS A 197 -17.09 -6.84 15.56
CA HIS A 197 -18.15 -6.71 14.56
C HIS A 197 -19.39 -5.98 15.11
N SER A 198 -19.81 -6.33 16.32
CA SER A 198 -20.98 -5.72 16.99
C SER A 198 -20.85 -4.21 17.19
N ASP A 199 -19.62 -3.72 17.42
CA ASP A 199 -19.36 -2.31 17.73
C ASP A 199 -19.34 -1.45 16.45
N LEU A 200 -19.24 -2.08 15.28
CA LEU A 200 -19.18 -1.42 13.97
C LEU A 200 -20.57 -1.19 13.34
N ALA A 201 -21.63 -1.74 13.92
CA ALA A 201 -23.00 -1.52 13.47
C ALA A 201 -23.37 -0.04 13.19
N PRO A 202 -23.06 0.94 14.07
CA PRO A 202 -23.35 2.35 13.77
C PRO A 202 -22.57 2.89 12.56
N ALA A 203 -21.33 2.44 12.35
CA ALA A 203 -20.52 2.87 11.21
C ALA A 203 -21.04 2.30 9.90
N PHE A 204 -21.39 1.01 9.86
CA PHE A 204 -22.00 0.40 8.67
C PHE A 204 -23.33 1.06 8.31
N ALA A 205 -24.18 1.37 9.29
CA ALA A 205 -25.44 2.07 9.05
C ALA A 205 -25.24 3.50 8.52
N LEU A 206 -24.23 4.22 9.03
CA LEU A 206 -23.90 5.57 8.57
C LEU A 206 -23.35 5.56 7.13
N ALA A 207 -22.48 4.59 6.82
CA ALA A 207 -21.91 4.38 5.50
C ALA A 207 -22.99 4.01 4.47
N ASP A 208 -23.88 3.07 4.80
CA ASP A 208 -25.00 2.68 3.94
C ASP A 208 -25.95 3.85 3.64
N LYS A 209 -26.31 4.63 4.67
CA LYS A 209 -27.13 5.84 4.50
C LYS A 209 -26.47 6.86 3.57
N SER A 210 -25.14 6.95 3.60
CA SER A 210 -24.35 7.87 2.79
C SER A 210 -23.97 7.28 1.42
N ARG A 211 -24.28 5.99 1.19
CA ARG A 211 -23.89 5.20 0.01
C ARG A 211 -22.37 5.20 -0.23
N THR A 212 -21.61 5.09 0.85
CA THR A 212 -20.15 5.01 0.85
C THR A 212 -19.69 3.78 1.60
N ASP A 213 -18.41 3.43 1.44
CA ASP A 213 -17.76 2.44 2.30
C ASP A 213 -17.43 3.06 3.67
N VAL A 214 -17.17 2.21 4.66
CA VAL A 214 -16.69 2.67 5.98
C VAL A 214 -15.26 3.17 5.83
N ASP A 215 -15.05 4.44 6.15
CA ASP A 215 -13.75 5.10 6.16
C ASP A 215 -13.38 5.64 7.56
N ALA A 216 -12.19 6.23 7.68
CA ALA A 216 -11.70 6.76 8.95
C ALA A 216 -12.61 7.85 9.52
N TRP A 217 -13.23 8.68 8.68
CA TRP A 217 -14.16 9.72 9.12
C TRP A 217 -15.46 9.12 9.66
N THR A 218 -16.01 8.12 8.98
CA THR A 218 -17.21 7.38 9.40
C THR A 218 -16.99 6.77 10.78
N LEU A 219 -15.85 6.11 10.99
CA LEU A 219 -15.49 5.51 12.29
C LEU A 219 -15.36 6.57 13.39
N ALA A 220 -14.67 7.68 13.12
CA ALA A 220 -14.51 8.78 14.07
C ALA A 220 -15.86 9.38 14.49
N ARG A 221 -16.79 9.59 13.53
CA ARG A 221 -18.16 10.06 13.81
C ARG A 221 -18.98 9.12 14.67
N CYS A 222 -18.66 7.83 14.63
CA CYS A 222 -19.30 6.82 15.45
C CYS A 222 -18.57 6.58 16.79
N GLY A 223 -17.51 7.34 17.08
CA GLY A 223 -16.71 7.19 18.30
C GLY A 223 -15.89 5.89 18.34
N ILE A 224 -15.64 5.28 17.17
CA ILE A 224 -14.85 4.05 17.07
C ILE A 224 -13.37 4.42 16.95
N PRO A 225 -12.48 3.86 17.79
CA PRO A 225 -11.07 4.20 17.77
C PRO A 225 -10.41 3.79 16.46
N LEU A 226 -9.57 4.68 15.95
CA LEU A 226 -8.75 4.47 14.76
C LEU A 226 -7.35 4.03 15.16
N ASP A 227 -6.89 2.93 14.58
CA ASP A 227 -5.59 2.34 14.83
C ASP A 227 -5.21 1.47 13.63
N LEU A 228 -4.20 1.92 12.86
CA LEU A 228 -3.82 1.29 11.60
C LEU A 228 -3.18 -0.08 11.88
N ALA A 229 -3.72 -1.12 11.28
CA ALA A 229 -3.19 -2.46 11.47
C ALA A 229 -1.87 -2.68 10.71
N THR A 230 -0.94 -3.42 11.32
CA THR A 230 0.12 -4.14 10.60
C THR A 230 -0.47 -5.30 9.80
N LEU A 231 0.30 -5.97 8.93
CA LEU A 231 -0.22 -7.10 8.16
C LEU A 231 -0.58 -8.27 9.09
N GLY A 232 0.31 -8.58 10.06
CA GLY A 232 0.07 -9.63 11.04
C GLY A 232 -1.15 -9.35 11.91
N ASP A 233 -1.29 -8.11 12.39
CA ASP A 233 -2.42 -7.70 13.21
C ASP A 233 -3.73 -7.68 12.40
N PHE A 234 -3.72 -7.17 11.17
CA PHE A 234 -4.87 -7.21 10.28
C PHE A 234 -5.41 -8.63 10.10
N MET A 235 -4.54 -9.62 9.89
CA MET A 235 -4.97 -11.02 9.75
C MET A 235 -5.71 -11.51 10.99
N SER A 236 -5.22 -11.15 12.18
CA SER A 236 -5.85 -11.48 13.47
C SER A 236 -7.21 -10.78 13.64
N ARG A 237 -7.26 -9.47 13.36
CA ARG A 237 -8.48 -8.65 13.42
C ARG A 237 -9.53 -9.15 12.43
N ALA A 238 -9.15 -9.44 11.19
CA ALA A 238 -10.03 -9.93 10.14
C ALA A 238 -10.57 -11.34 10.46
N ALA A 239 -9.75 -12.24 11.02
CA ALA A 239 -10.20 -13.55 11.47
C ALA A 239 -11.24 -13.42 12.60
N THR A 240 -10.98 -12.52 13.56
CA THR A 240 -11.89 -12.22 14.67
C THR A 240 -13.21 -11.65 14.16
N PHE A 241 -13.16 -10.65 13.28
CA PHE A 241 -14.34 -10.03 12.66
C PHE A 241 -15.22 -11.07 11.95
N ASN A 242 -14.61 -11.97 11.16
CA ASN A 242 -15.34 -13.02 10.46
C ASN A 242 -15.98 -14.02 11.43
N ALA A 243 -15.27 -14.41 12.49
CA ALA A 243 -15.79 -15.32 13.51
C ALA A 243 -17.00 -14.71 14.26
N ASP A 244 -16.96 -13.41 14.57
CA ASP A 244 -18.07 -12.69 15.19
C ASP A 244 -19.30 -12.68 14.27
N ARG A 245 -19.11 -12.26 13.02
CA ARG A 245 -20.16 -12.22 12.01
C ARG A 245 -20.83 -13.58 11.81
N GLU A 246 -20.04 -14.66 11.76
CA GLU A 246 -20.59 -16.01 11.66
C GLU A 246 -21.37 -16.43 12.91
N THR A 247 -20.92 -16.01 14.09
CA THR A 247 -21.59 -16.32 15.36
C THR A 247 -22.93 -15.60 15.44
N GLU A 248 -22.97 -14.32 15.09
CA GLU A 248 -24.19 -13.52 15.01
C GLU A 248 -25.17 -14.10 13.98
N ALA A 249 -24.70 -14.41 12.77
CA ALA A 249 -25.54 -15.03 11.73
C ALA A 249 -26.12 -16.40 12.14
N ARG A 250 -25.39 -17.18 12.94
CA ARG A 250 -25.90 -18.43 13.52
C ARG A 250 -26.98 -18.15 14.58
N ALA A 251 -26.75 -17.17 15.46
CA ALA A 251 -27.71 -16.79 16.49
C ALA A 251 -29.03 -16.27 15.89
N GLU A 252 -28.97 -15.42 14.86
CA GLU A 252 -30.14 -14.91 14.13
C GLU A 252 -30.94 -16.03 13.48
N LYS A 253 -30.27 -16.99 12.84
CA LYS A 253 -30.93 -18.17 12.25
C LYS A 253 -31.62 -19.02 13.30
N GLU A 254 -31.03 -19.18 14.47
CA GLU A 254 -31.63 -19.96 15.56
C GLU A 254 -32.84 -19.24 16.18
N GLN A 255 -32.75 -17.92 16.39
CA GLN A 255 -33.89 -17.11 16.84
C GLN A 255 -35.04 -17.13 15.82
N LEU A 256 -34.73 -17.08 14.52
CA LEU A 256 -35.74 -17.18 13.47
C LEU A 256 -36.46 -18.55 13.52
N LYS A 257 -35.71 -19.65 13.69
CA LYS A 257 -36.31 -20.99 13.85
C LYS A 257 -37.21 -21.08 15.07
N GLN A 258 -36.76 -20.56 16.22
CA GLN A 258 -37.57 -20.55 17.45
C GLN A 258 -38.84 -19.72 17.30
N ARG A 259 -38.75 -18.54 16.64
CA ARG A 259 -39.92 -17.71 16.37
C ARG A 259 -40.91 -18.38 15.44
N VAL A 260 -40.44 -19.07 14.40
CA VAL A 260 -41.30 -19.85 13.50
C VAL A 260 -41.94 -21.01 14.27
N ALA A 261 -41.18 -21.77 15.06
CA ALA A 261 -41.69 -22.88 15.86
C ALA A 261 -42.75 -22.45 16.90
N ASN A 262 -42.62 -21.25 17.48
CA ASN A 262 -43.58 -20.70 18.43
C ASN A 262 -44.78 -19.97 17.78
N SER A 263 -44.80 -19.84 16.45
CA SER A 263 -45.90 -19.23 15.69
C SER A 263 -46.91 -20.24 15.12
N TRP A 264 -46.69 -21.54 15.32
CA TRP A 264 -47.59 -22.65 15.00
C TRP A 264 -48.20 -23.23 16.27
#